data_AF-A0A1Q6KGM4-F1
#
_entry.id   AF-A0A1Q6KGM4-F1
#
_cell.length_a   1.000
_cell.length_b   1.000
_cell.length_c   1.000
_cell.angle_alpha   90.00
_cell.angle_beta   90.00
_cell.angle_gamma   90.00
#
_symmetry.space_group_name_H-M   'P 1'
#
loop_
_entity.id
_entity.type
_entity.pdbx_description
1 polymer ?
#
loop_
_entity_poly.entity_id
_entity_poly.type
_entity_poly.pdbx_seq_one_letter_code
_entity_poly.pdbx_strand_id
1 'polypeptide(L)'
;MKYIKIVLKILLLLCLIVLSMSFVIKHIVIDTFSQEILSKKVSGYLLDEIVYDVDINELGKIEDNIRNSKTTKKITAKFIETVVENVIGNEKIKMDIENEVDILIKDYMPKETSEEKLQNMRKNTIKQITRIESGLQDGLIEDSENTYLTIFKIYNLITNMYFRIIILIVTVILILVLIVLEKSRALKSIRNVSLITTVFMIMIFILIKLMTDFIDRKFAGGWLQEINTDSLTISIILGVIISGLLFLIYKHINKTDN
;
A
#
# COMPACT_ATOMS: atom_id res chain seq x y z
N MET A 1 4.59 -3.71 -40.11
CA MET A 1 3.54 -4.29 -39.23
C MET A 1 4.05 -5.20 -38.10
N LYS A 2 5.05 -6.09 -38.31
CA LYS A 2 5.54 -6.99 -37.24
C LYS A 2 6.05 -6.24 -35.99
N TYR A 3 6.84 -5.18 -36.19
CA TYR A 3 7.36 -4.33 -35.11
C TYR A 3 6.26 -3.63 -34.30
N ILE A 4 5.25 -3.08 -34.99
CA ILE A 4 4.09 -2.43 -34.34
C ILE A 4 3.38 -3.40 -33.38
N LYS A 5 3.19 -4.66 -33.79
CA LYS A 5 2.56 -5.69 -32.95
C LYS A 5 3.40 -6.04 -31.72
N ILE A 6 4.72 -6.01 -31.83
CA ILE A 6 5.63 -6.26 -30.70
C ILE A 6 5.57 -5.10 -29.71
N VAL A 7 5.69 -3.86 -30.20
CA VAL A 7 5.59 -2.64 -29.39
C VAL A 7 4.26 -2.61 -28.63
N LEU A 8 3.16 -2.96 -29.30
CA LEU A 8 1.83 -2.97 -28.69
C LEU A 8 1.72 -3.99 -27.53
N LYS A 9 2.38 -5.15 -27.64
CA LYS A 9 2.43 -6.16 -26.57
C LYS A 9 3.28 -5.71 -25.39
N ILE A 10 4.41 -5.05 -25.66
CA ILE A 10 5.27 -4.47 -24.62
C ILE A 10 4.50 -3.36 -23.88
N LEU A 11 3.81 -2.49 -24.61
CA LEU A 11 3.00 -1.43 -24.02
C LEU A 11 1.87 -2.00 -23.17
N LEU A 12 1.16 -3.03 -23.67
CA LEU A 12 0.13 -3.72 -22.89
C LEU A 12 0.70 -4.35 -21.62
N LEU A 13 1.86 -5.01 -21.70
CA LEU A 13 2.56 -5.57 -20.55
C LEU A 13 2.85 -4.49 -19.49
N LEU A 14 3.43 -3.35 -19.91
CA LEU A 14 3.73 -2.24 -19.01
C LEU A 14 2.45 -1.65 -18.38
N CYS A 15 1.39 -1.45 -19.18
CA CYS A 15 0.11 -0.98 -18.66
C CYS A 15 -0.48 -1.92 -17.62
N LEU A 16 -0.44 -3.24 -17.84
CA LEU A 16 -0.94 -4.22 -16.88
C LEU A 16 -0.13 -4.26 -15.59
N ILE A 17 1.20 -4.12 -15.66
CA ILE A 17 2.07 -4.02 -14.48
C ILE A 17 1.72 -2.76 -13.68
N VAL A 18 1.69 -1.60 -14.34
CA VAL A 18 1.37 -0.31 -13.70
C VAL A 18 -0.04 -0.34 -13.11
N LEU A 19 -1.02 -0.88 -13.82
CA LEU A 19 -2.38 -1.04 -13.34
C LEU A 19 -2.42 -1.94 -12.10
N SER A 20 -1.74 -3.09 -12.11
CA SER A 20 -1.70 -3.98 -10.95
C SER A 20 -1.06 -3.30 -9.73
N MET A 21 0.09 -2.66 -9.93
CA MET A 21 0.78 -1.91 -8.87
C MET A 21 -0.06 -0.75 -8.35
N SER A 22 -0.85 -0.09 -9.21
CA SER A 22 -1.72 1.01 -8.81
C SER A 22 -2.73 0.62 -7.74
N PHE A 23 -3.26 -0.61 -7.79
CA PHE A 23 -4.19 -1.13 -6.78
C PHE A 23 -3.49 -1.63 -5.52
N VAL A 24 -2.25 -2.08 -5.63
CA VAL A 24 -1.54 -2.77 -4.55
C VAL A 24 -0.71 -1.81 -3.69
N ILE A 25 -0.04 -0.83 -4.30
CA ILE A 25 1.02 -0.06 -3.62
C ILE A 25 0.54 0.73 -2.41
N LYS A 26 -0.66 1.31 -2.47
CA LYS A 26 -1.26 2.04 -1.33
C LYS A 26 -1.43 1.13 -0.12
N HIS A 27 -1.88 -0.10 -0.35
CA HIS A 27 -2.06 -1.07 0.73
C HIS A 27 -0.73 -1.54 1.32
N ILE A 28 0.27 -1.83 0.47
CA ILE A 28 1.61 -2.18 0.96
C ILE A 28 2.15 -1.09 1.89
N VAL A 29 2.10 0.18 1.46
CA VAL A 29 2.65 1.31 2.24
C VAL A 29 1.89 1.51 3.54
N ILE A 30 0.54 1.57 3.49
CA ILE A 30 -0.27 1.78 4.71
C ILE A 30 -0.13 0.61 5.68
N ASP A 31 -0.19 -0.63 5.19
CA ASP A 31 -0.22 -1.80 6.07
C ASP A 31 1.14 -2.03 6.71
N THR A 32 2.23 -1.85 5.95
CA THR A 32 3.60 -1.90 6.48
C THR A 32 3.81 -0.80 7.53
N PHE A 33 3.48 0.46 7.21
CA PHE A 33 3.72 1.56 8.13
C PHE A 33 2.86 1.44 9.40
N SER A 34 1.64 0.92 9.26
CA SER A 34 0.77 0.64 10.40
C SER A 34 1.37 -0.44 11.28
N GLN A 35 1.73 -1.60 10.72
CA GLN A 35 2.26 -2.75 11.47
C GLN A 35 3.60 -2.45 12.15
N GLU A 36 4.51 -1.78 11.45
CA GLU A 36 5.88 -1.64 11.93
C GLU A 36 6.18 -0.37 12.70
N ILE A 37 5.46 0.73 12.42
CA ILE A 37 5.82 2.06 12.92
C ILE A 37 4.69 2.65 13.74
N LEU A 38 3.56 2.96 13.10
CA LEU A 38 2.56 3.82 13.72
C LEU A 38 1.75 3.10 14.78
N SER A 39 1.46 1.81 14.62
CA SER A 39 0.74 1.03 15.65
C SER A 39 1.48 1.02 16.98
N LYS A 40 2.80 0.77 16.97
CA LYS A 40 3.66 0.76 18.16
C LYS A 40 3.70 2.13 18.84
N LYS A 41 3.70 3.21 18.06
CA LYS A 41 3.69 4.59 18.58
C LYS A 41 2.34 4.96 19.18
N VAL A 42 1.25 4.69 18.47
CA VAL A 42 -0.12 4.94 18.93
C VAL A 42 -0.39 4.18 20.22
N SER A 43 -0.08 2.88 20.27
CA SER A 43 -0.29 2.08 21.48
C SER A 43 0.58 2.58 22.64
N GLY A 44 1.86 2.87 22.40
CA GLY A 44 2.74 3.42 23.44
C GLY A 44 2.20 4.70 24.07
N TYR A 45 1.82 5.69 23.25
CA TYR A 45 1.28 6.97 23.76
C TYR A 45 -0.03 6.83 24.50
N LEU A 46 -0.87 5.87 24.11
CA LEU A 46 -2.11 5.58 24.83
C LEU A 46 -1.82 4.88 26.16
N LEU A 47 -0.89 3.92 26.18
CA LEU A 47 -0.60 3.10 27.36
C LEU A 47 0.22 3.83 28.44
N ASP A 48 1.04 4.83 28.05
CA ASP A 48 1.89 5.59 28.99
C ASP A 48 1.09 6.18 30.18
N GLU A 49 -0.18 6.55 29.97
CA GLU A 49 -1.03 7.15 31.01
C GLU A 49 -1.62 6.13 32.00
N ILE A 50 -1.63 4.84 31.64
CA ILE A 50 -2.24 3.76 32.44
C ILE A 50 -1.25 2.66 32.85
N VAL A 51 0.02 2.79 32.47
CA VAL A 51 1.07 1.76 32.67
C VAL A 51 1.27 1.38 34.14
N TYR A 52 0.98 2.29 35.07
CA TYR A 52 1.08 2.05 36.51
C TYR A 52 -0.23 1.62 37.17
N ASP A 53 -1.35 1.65 36.45
CA ASP A 53 -2.68 1.36 36.99
C ASP A 53 -3.19 -0.04 36.59
N VAL A 54 -2.58 -0.66 35.58
CA VAL A 54 -3.06 -1.89 34.95
C VAL A 54 -1.98 -2.98 35.03
N ASP A 55 -2.40 -4.22 35.25
CA ASP A 55 -1.48 -5.37 35.25
C ASP A 55 -0.80 -5.54 33.89
N ILE A 56 0.46 -5.96 33.89
CA ILE A 56 1.27 -6.09 32.68
C ILE A 56 0.64 -7.02 31.62
N ASN A 57 -0.09 -8.07 32.03
CA ASN A 57 -0.73 -8.98 31.09
C ASN A 57 -1.96 -8.35 30.43
N GLU A 58 -2.68 -7.51 31.16
CA GLU A 58 -3.82 -6.77 30.63
C GLU A 58 -3.35 -5.63 29.74
N LEU A 59 -2.28 -4.93 30.13
CA LEU A 59 -1.61 -3.92 29.31
C LEU A 59 -1.17 -4.49 27.97
N GLY A 60 -0.56 -5.68 27.96
CA GLY A 60 -0.16 -6.37 26.72
C GLY A 60 -1.33 -6.69 25.80
N LYS A 61 -2.48 -7.12 26.36
CA LYS A 61 -3.70 -7.37 25.56
C LYS A 61 -4.26 -6.08 24.97
N ILE A 62 -4.25 -4.98 25.74
CA ILE A 62 -4.70 -3.67 25.25
C ILE A 62 -3.77 -3.20 24.14
N GLU A 63 -2.45 -3.33 24.31
CA GLU A 63 -1.45 -3.02 23.28
C GLU A 63 -1.73 -3.78 21.99
N ASP A 64 -1.86 -5.10 22.06
CA ASP A 64 -2.09 -5.97 20.91
C ASP A 64 -3.39 -5.61 20.19
N ASN A 65 -4.45 -5.31 20.93
CA ASN A 65 -5.74 -4.93 20.36
C ASN A 65 -5.68 -3.58 19.66
N ILE A 66 -5.04 -2.58 20.27
CA ILE A 66 -4.84 -1.25 19.65
C ILE A 66 -4.01 -1.40 18.38
N ARG A 67 -2.89 -2.15 18.45
CA ARG A 67 -1.96 -2.31 17.34
C ARG A 67 -2.61 -2.96 16.11
N ASN A 68 -3.48 -3.94 16.34
CA ASN A 68 -4.17 -4.67 15.28
C ASN A 68 -5.54 -4.08 14.91
N SER A 69 -5.92 -2.93 15.49
CA SER A 69 -7.24 -2.34 15.24
C SER A 69 -7.35 -1.68 13.85
N LYS A 70 -8.56 -1.74 13.29
CA LYS A 70 -8.90 -0.99 12.05
C LYS A 70 -8.73 0.52 12.24
N THR A 71 -8.91 1.01 13.46
CA THR A 71 -8.81 2.44 13.78
C THR A 71 -7.36 2.93 13.70
N THR A 72 -6.40 2.16 14.22
CA THR A 72 -4.96 2.45 14.05
C THR A 72 -4.54 2.46 12.59
N LYS A 73 -5.08 1.55 11.77
CA LYS A 73 -4.86 1.56 10.31
C LYS A 73 -5.43 2.82 9.64
N LYS A 74 -6.56 3.37 10.12
CA LYS A 74 -7.10 4.65 9.63
C LYS A 74 -6.22 5.85 10.02
N ILE A 75 -5.72 5.89 11.26
CA ILE A 75 -4.74 6.91 11.69
C ILE A 75 -3.52 6.87 10.76
N THR A 76 -3.05 5.67 10.43
CA THR A 76 -1.90 5.46 9.52
C THR A 76 -2.19 5.93 8.10
N ALA A 77 -3.37 5.63 7.57
CA ALA A 77 -3.79 6.12 6.27
C ALA A 77 -3.79 7.65 6.22
N LYS A 78 -4.42 8.30 7.21
CA LYS A 78 -4.45 9.77 7.33
C LYS A 78 -3.05 10.36 7.47
N PHE A 79 -2.18 9.73 8.26
CA PHE A 79 -0.78 10.15 8.40
C PHE A 79 -0.08 10.20 7.03
N ILE A 80 -0.12 9.10 6.28
CA ILE A 80 0.56 9.01 4.98
C ILE A 80 -0.07 9.98 3.98
N GLU A 81 -1.41 10.08 3.95
CA GLU A 81 -2.12 10.96 3.03
C GLU A 81 -1.79 12.43 3.29
N THR A 82 -1.82 12.89 4.55
CA THR A 82 -1.46 14.27 4.90
C THR A 82 0.00 14.58 4.54
N VAL A 83 0.94 13.68 4.85
CA VAL A 83 2.37 13.87 4.46
C VAL A 83 2.50 13.99 2.94
N VAL A 84 1.86 13.10 2.18
CA VAL A 84 1.93 13.10 0.71
C VAL A 84 1.34 14.38 0.12
N GLU A 85 0.16 14.81 0.59
CA GLU A 85 -0.51 16.02 0.14
C GLU A 85 0.32 17.26 0.45
N ASN A 86 0.81 17.39 1.69
CA ASN A 86 1.62 18.52 2.12
C ASN A 86 2.95 18.61 1.36
N VAL A 87 3.67 17.49 1.20
CA VAL A 87 4.97 17.45 0.52
C VAL A 87 4.83 17.74 -0.98
N ILE A 88 3.77 17.25 -1.64
CA ILE A 88 3.59 17.43 -3.09
C ILE A 88 2.96 18.79 -3.41
N GLY A 89 1.94 19.19 -2.66
CA GLY A 89 1.23 20.45 -2.83
C GLY A 89 1.98 21.65 -2.26
N ASN A 90 3.04 21.42 -1.47
CA ASN A 90 3.67 22.43 -0.62
C ASN A 90 2.62 23.11 0.30
N GLU A 91 1.73 22.30 0.85
CA GLU A 91 0.63 22.71 1.72
C GLU A 91 0.98 22.46 3.20
N LYS A 92 0.19 23.06 4.10
CA LYS A 92 0.29 22.86 5.56
C LYS A 92 -1.06 22.42 6.12
N ILE A 93 -1.63 21.38 5.51
CA ILE A 93 -2.84 20.74 6.00
C ILE A 93 -2.51 20.09 7.35
N LYS A 94 -3.32 20.40 8.36
CA LYS A 94 -3.19 19.74 9.66
C LYS A 94 -3.83 18.35 9.60
N MET A 95 -3.10 17.35 10.06
CA MET A 95 -3.63 16.01 10.26
C MET A 95 -4.74 16.02 11.32
N ASP A 96 -5.93 15.54 10.96
CA ASP A 96 -7.07 15.39 11.88
C ASP A 96 -7.33 13.91 12.20
N ILE A 97 -7.05 13.50 13.43
CA ILE A 97 -7.25 12.14 13.95
C ILE A 97 -8.02 12.11 15.28
N GLU A 98 -8.69 13.19 15.64
CA GLU A 98 -9.37 13.30 16.93
C GLU A 98 -10.38 12.17 17.14
N ASN A 99 -11.23 11.96 16.13
CA ASN A 99 -12.27 10.92 16.18
C ASN A 99 -11.69 9.51 16.28
N GLU A 100 -10.60 9.22 15.55
CA GLU A 100 -9.96 7.91 15.61
C GLU A 100 -9.32 7.65 16.98
N VAL A 101 -8.69 8.65 17.59
CA VAL A 101 -8.12 8.54 18.93
C VAL A 101 -9.24 8.34 19.96
N ASP A 102 -10.34 9.07 19.86
CA ASP A 102 -11.51 8.90 20.73
C ASP A 102 -12.09 7.49 20.66
N ILE A 103 -12.17 6.91 19.45
CA ILE A 103 -12.62 5.53 19.26
C ILE A 103 -11.66 4.55 19.94
N LEU A 104 -10.34 4.71 19.77
CA LEU A 104 -9.36 3.83 20.41
C LEU A 104 -9.47 3.87 21.94
N ILE A 105 -9.61 5.07 22.49
CA ILE A 105 -9.76 5.26 23.95
C ILE A 105 -11.03 4.56 24.42
N LYS A 106 -12.16 4.82 23.76
CA LYS A 106 -13.45 4.24 24.12
C LYS A 106 -13.49 2.71 24.02
N ASP A 107 -12.87 2.15 22.98
CA ASP A 107 -12.98 0.72 22.68
C ASP A 107 -12.02 -0.13 23.50
N TYR A 108 -10.87 0.43 23.92
CA TYR A 108 -9.77 -0.36 24.49
C TYR A 108 -9.32 0.06 25.89
N MET A 109 -9.70 1.23 26.40
CA MET A 109 -9.30 1.63 27.74
C MET A 109 -10.15 1.00 28.84
N PRO A 110 -9.57 0.68 30.01
CA PRO A 110 -10.33 0.23 31.17
C PRO A 110 -11.42 1.22 31.56
N LYS A 111 -12.60 0.71 31.95
CA LYS A 111 -13.73 1.55 32.35
C LYS A 111 -13.46 2.40 33.59
N GLU A 112 -12.49 2.00 34.39
CA GLU A 112 -12.11 2.65 35.65
C GLU A 112 -11.09 3.78 35.44
N THR A 113 -10.56 3.93 34.22
CA THR A 113 -9.63 5.02 33.90
C THR A 113 -10.33 6.38 34.08
N SER A 114 -9.68 7.28 34.82
CA SER A 114 -10.27 8.59 35.12
C SER A 114 -10.40 9.46 33.86
N GLU A 115 -11.44 10.29 33.83
CA GLU A 115 -11.67 11.23 32.71
C GLU A 115 -10.46 12.14 32.45
N GLU A 116 -9.77 12.58 33.51
CA GLU A 116 -8.54 13.36 33.39
C GLU A 116 -7.44 12.60 32.62
N LYS A 117 -7.24 11.31 32.94
CA LYS A 117 -6.28 10.45 32.23
C LYS A 117 -6.70 10.23 30.79
N LEU A 118 -7.98 10.00 30.51
CA LEU A 118 -8.49 9.85 29.14
C LEU A 118 -8.26 11.12 28.30
N GLN A 119 -8.48 12.30 28.88
CA GLN A 119 -8.23 13.57 28.20
C GLN A 119 -6.74 13.84 27.96
N ASN A 120 -5.88 13.55 28.95
CA ASN A 120 -4.43 13.66 28.81
C ASN A 120 -3.91 12.71 27.72
N MET A 121 -4.38 11.47 27.74
CA MET A 121 -4.08 10.44 26.76
C MET A 121 -4.44 10.88 25.34
N ARG A 122 -5.67 11.38 25.14
CA ARG A 122 -6.12 11.94 23.85
C ARG A 122 -5.18 13.05 23.38
N LYS A 123 -4.96 14.06 24.23
CA LYS A 123 -4.16 15.25 23.88
C LYS A 123 -2.71 14.90 23.59
N ASN A 124 -2.09 14.04 24.40
CA ASN A 124 -0.72 13.60 24.21
C ASN A 124 -0.57 12.80 22.92
N THR A 125 -1.45 11.80 22.69
CA THR A 125 -1.41 10.95 21.49
C THR A 125 -1.52 11.77 20.20
N ILE A 126 -2.51 12.67 20.11
CA ILE A 126 -2.68 13.54 18.95
C ILE A 126 -1.43 14.40 18.75
N LYS A 127 -0.96 15.09 19.82
CA LYS A 127 0.20 15.97 19.75
C LYS A 127 1.45 15.25 19.25
N GLN A 128 1.72 14.04 19.76
CA GLN A 128 2.92 13.29 19.41
C GLN A 128 2.85 12.77 17.97
N ILE A 129 1.70 12.25 17.53
CA ILE A 129 1.52 11.78 16.15
C ILE A 129 1.65 12.94 15.16
N THR A 130 0.99 14.07 15.41
CA THR A 130 1.12 15.27 14.55
C THR A 130 2.54 15.82 14.55
N ARG A 131 3.29 15.71 15.66
CA ARG A 131 4.71 16.13 15.70
C ARG A 131 5.61 15.22 14.84
N ILE A 132 5.35 13.92 14.84
CA ILE A 132 6.07 12.97 13.97
C ILE A 132 5.75 13.29 12.50
N GLU A 133 4.48 13.56 12.20
CA GLU A 133 4.01 13.93 10.86
C GLU A 133 4.73 15.20 10.36
N SER A 134 4.67 16.29 11.13
CA SER A 134 5.32 17.54 10.75
C SER A 134 6.84 17.38 10.62
N GLY A 135 7.48 16.64 11.52
CA GLY A 135 8.93 16.40 11.45
C GLY A 135 9.35 15.61 10.20
N LEU A 136 8.53 14.65 9.77
CA LEU A 136 8.75 13.93 8.52
C LEU A 136 8.52 14.85 7.31
N GLN A 137 7.48 15.67 7.34
CA GLN A 137 7.21 16.66 6.29
C GLN A 137 8.37 17.64 6.12
N ASP A 138 8.81 18.29 7.21
CA ASP A 138 9.86 19.30 7.18
C ASP A 138 11.17 18.70 6.64
N GLY A 139 11.56 17.51 7.11
CA GLY A 139 12.74 16.81 6.61
C GLY A 139 12.67 16.44 5.13
N LEU A 140 11.48 16.14 4.59
CA LEU A 140 11.31 15.85 3.16
C LEU A 140 11.32 17.10 2.27
N ILE A 141 10.91 18.25 2.79
CA ILE A 141 10.85 19.53 2.05
C ILE A 141 12.22 20.24 2.05
N GLU A 142 12.92 20.27 3.18
CA GLU A 142 14.19 21.00 3.34
C GLU A 142 15.32 20.40 2.51
N ASP A 143 15.30 19.08 2.32
CA ASP A 143 16.37 18.35 1.65
C ASP A 143 16.11 18.31 0.13
N SER A 144 16.29 19.48 -0.52
CA SER A 144 15.80 19.82 -1.87
C SER A 144 16.49 19.16 -3.07
N GLU A 145 17.48 18.27 -2.87
CA GLU A 145 18.09 17.44 -3.93
C GLU A 145 17.40 16.05 -4.10
N ASN A 146 16.23 15.86 -3.46
CA ASN A 146 15.80 14.55 -3.00
C ASN A 146 15.20 13.58 -4.03
N THR A 147 15.88 12.44 -4.18
CA THR A 147 15.32 11.20 -4.73
C THR A 147 13.99 10.82 -4.03
N TYR A 148 13.84 11.12 -2.74
CA TYR A 148 12.62 10.83 -1.97
C TYR A 148 11.39 11.63 -2.42
N LEU A 149 11.53 12.92 -2.73
CA LEU A 149 10.42 13.73 -3.25
C LEU A 149 9.88 13.15 -4.56
N THR A 150 10.77 12.66 -5.42
CA THR A 150 10.40 11.98 -6.67
C THR A 150 9.64 10.68 -6.39
N ILE A 151 10.07 9.89 -5.40
CA ILE A 151 9.37 8.67 -4.96
C ILE A 151 7.95 9.00 -4.48
N PHE A 152 7.77 10.04 -3.67
CA PHE A 152 6.46 10.48 -3.19
C PHE A 152 5.55 10.95 -4.34
N LYS A 153 6.08 11.70 -5.31
CA LYS A 153 5.33 12.10 -6.51
C LYS A 153 4.88 10.88 -7.33
N ILE A 154 5.76 9.90 -7.52
CA ILE A 154 5.43 8.64 -8.22
C ILE A 154 4.36 7.85 -7.44
N TYR A 155 4.50 7.75 -6.12
CA TYR A 155 3.51 7.11 -5.25
C TYR A 155 2.14 7.78 -5.37
N ASN A 156 2.08 9.11 -5.25
CA ASN A 156 0.83 9.85 -5.40
C ASN A 156 0.20 9.64 -6.78
N LEU A 157 1.00 9.73 -7.85
CA LEU A 157 0.51 9.48 -9.20
C LEU A 157 -0.08 8.07 -9.36
N ILE A 158 0.65 7.04 -8.92
CA ILE A 158 0.24 5.63 -9.07
C ILE A 158 -0.98 5.30 -8.20
N THR A 159 -1.12 5.93 -7.03
CA THR A 159 -2.28 5.71 -6.14
C THR A 159 -3.51 6.54 -6.52
N ASN A 160 -3.36 7.56 -7.37
CA ASN A 160 -4.42 8.47 -7.76
C ASN A 160 -5.54 7.75 -8.55
N MET A 161 -6.79 7.97 -8.15
CA MET A 161 -7.96 7.34 -8.77
C MET A 161 -8.13 7.70 -10.26
N TYR A 162 -7.87 8.95 -10.65
CA TYR A 162 -7.96 9.38 -12.05
C TYR A 162 -6.89 8.71 -12.90
N PHE A 163 -5.66 8.60 -12.41
CA PHE A 163 -4.59 7.87 -13.10
C PHE A 163 -4.96 6.40 -13.31
N ARG A 164 -5.56 5.75 -12.31
CA ARG A 164 -6.08 4.36 -12.42
C ARG A 164 -7.15 4.24 -13.50
N ILE A 165 -8.07 5.19 -13.60
CA ILE A 165 -9.10 5.19 -14.64
C ILE A 165 -8.46 5.35 -16.02
N ILE A 166 -7.52 6.28 -16.18
CA ILE A 166 -6.81 6.52 -17.44
C ILE A 166 -6.05 5.28 -17.89
N ILE A 167 -5.26 4.66 -17.01
CA ILE A 167 -4.46 3.48 -17.37
C ILE A 167 -5.35 2.27 -17.68
N LEU A 168 -6.51 2.14 -17.04
CA LEU A 168 -7.52 1.13 -17.37
C LEU A 168 -8.07 1.33 -18.79
N ILE A 169 -8.48 2.56 -19.12
CA ILE A 169 -9.00 2.91 -20.46
C ILE A 169 -7.93 2.62 -21.53
N VAL A 170 -6.70 3.05 -21.30
CA VAL A 170 -5.57 2.78 -22.21
C VAL A 170 -5.38 1.27 -22.39
N THR A 171 -5.41 0.50 -21.31
CA THR A 171 -5.29 -0.97 -21.36
C THR A 171 -6.37 -1.60 -22.24
N VAL A 172 -7.63 -1.17 -22.09
CA VAL A 172 -8.75 -1.67 -22.92
C VAL A 172 -8.55 -1.32 -24.39
N ILE A 173 -8.13 -0.09 -24.70
CA ILE A 173 -7.84 0.34 -26.08
C ILE A 173 -6.74 -0.54 -26.69
N LEU A 174 -5.65 -0.79 -25.97
CA LEU A 174 -4.54 -1.62 -26.44
C LEU A 174 -5.00 -3.05 -26.76
N ILE A 175 -5.88 -3.62 -25.94
CA ILE A 175 -6.48 -4.94 -26.18
C ILE A 175 -7.32 -4.92 -27.47
N LEU A 176 -8.19 -3.93 -27.65
CA LEU A 176 -9.02 -3.82 -28.86
C LEU A 176 -8.18 -3.68 -30.13
N VAL A 177 -7.14 -2.84 -30.10
CA VAL A 177 -6.21 -2.68 -31.23
C VAL A 177 -5.48 -3.99 -31.53
N LEU A 178 -5.05 -4.74 -30.51
CA LEU A 178 -4.46 -6.08 -30.69
C LEU A 178 -5.43 -7.06 -31.36
N ILE A 179 -6.70 -7.05 -30.98
CA ILE A 179 -7.74 -7.89 -31.57
C ILE A 179 -7.89 -7.60 -33.06
N VAL A 180 -8.01 -6.33 -33.45
CA VAL A 180 -8.13 -5.93 -34.86
C VAL A 180 -6.90 -6.33 -35.68
N LEU A 181 -5.70 -6.14 -35.14
CA LEU A 181 -4.45 -6.37 -35.86
C LEU A 181 -4.04 -7.84 -35.96
N GLU A 182 -4.37 -8.67 -34.96
CA GLU A 182 -3.97 -10.07 -34.90
C GLU A 182 -5.08 -11.07 -35.17
N LYS A 183 -6.35 -10.62 -35.18
CA LYS A 183 -7.53 -11.44 -35.48
C LYS A 183 -7.51 -12.74 -34.65
N SER A 184 -7.50 -13.91 -35.30
CA SER A 184 -7.46 -15.22 -34.65
C SER A 184 -6.26 -15.45 -33.72
N ARG A 185 -5.14 -14.73 -33.93
CA ARG A 185 -3.95 -14.81 -33.06
C ARG A 185 -4.00 -13.90 -31.84
N ALA A 186 -4.97 -12.99 -31.75
CA ALA A 186 -5.04 -12.01 -30.66
C ALA A 186 -5.15 -12.68 -29.29
N LEU A 187 -6.00 -13.71 -29.16
CA LEU A 187 -6.18 -14.44 -27.89
C LEU A 187 -4.87 -15.09 -27.42
N LYS A 188 -4.12 -15.70 -28.35
CA LYS A 188 -2.78 -16.27 -28.05
C LYS A 188 -1.84 -15.20 -27.51
N SER A 189 -1.84 -14.02 -28.12
CA SER A 189 -0.99 -12.90 -27.71
C SER A 189 -1.39 -12.32 -26.36
N ILE A 190 -2.68 -12.07 -26.13
CA ILE A 190 -3.20 -11.55 -24.85
C ILE A 190 -2.89 -12.53 -23.72
N ARG A 191 -3.11 -13.83 -23.94
CA ARG A 191 -2.75 -14.88 -22.98
C ARG A 191 -1.25 -14.86 -22.64
N ASN A 192 -0.39 -14.76 -23.64
CA ASN A 192 1.06 -14.72 -23.41
C ASN A 192 1.47 -13.46 -22.64
N VAL A 193 0.88 -12.30 -22.95
CA VAL A 193 1.13 -11.05 -22.21
C VAL A 193 0.68 -11.21 -20.75
N SER A 194 -0.52 -11.74 -20.51
CA SER A 194 -1.04 -12.02 -19.16
C SER A 194 -0.10 -12.92 -18.34
N LEU A 195 0.37 -14.04 -18.93
CA LEU A 195 1.33 -14.94 -18.28
C LEU A 195 2.64 -14.22 -17.92
N ILE A 196 3.20 -13.44 -18.86
CA ILE A 196 4.43 -12.68 -18.62
C ILE A 196 4.22 -11.64 -17.53
N THR A 197 3.09 -10.94 -17.51
CA THR A 197 2.73 -10.00 -16.43
C THR A 197 2.73 -10.71 -15.08
N THR A 198 2.08 -11.87 -14.97
CA THR A 198 2.03 -12.63 -13.71
C THR A 198 3.43 -13.05 -13.23
N VAL A 199 4.27 -13.56 -14.14
CA VAL A 199 5.67 -13.90 -13.82
C VAL A 199 6.44 -12.66 -13.34
N PHE A 200 6.23 -11.52 -13.98
CA PHE A 200 6.87 -10.26 -13.57
C PHE A 200 6.43 -9.81 -12.18
N MET A 201 5.15 -9.95 -11.84
CA MET A 201 4.65 -9.63 -10.49
C MET A 201 5.25 -10.55 -9.42
N ILE A 202 5.44 -11.84 -9.72
CA ILE A 202 6.14 -12.78 -8.83
C ILE A 202 7.60 -12.33 -8.62
N MET A 203 8.29 -11.91 -9.68
CA MET A 203 9.65 -11.39 -9.56
C MET A 203 9.71 -10.12 -8.72
N ILE A 204 8.74 -9.19 -8.87
CA ILE A 204 8.63 -8.00 -8.01
C ILE A 204 8.45 -8.42 -6.54
N PHE A 205 7.57 -9.37 -6.25
CA PHE A 205 7.35 -9.86 -4.90
C PHE A 205 8.63 -10.38 -4.25
N ILE A 206 9.40 -11.21 -4.98
CA ILE A 206 10.69 -11.72 -4.51
C ILE A 206 11.67 -10.57 -4.28
N LEU A 207 11.76 -9.62 -5.22
CA LEU A 207 12.64 -8.46 -5.10
C LEU A 207 12.30 -7.59 -3.88
N ILE A 208 11.01 -7.34 -3.62
CA ILE A 208 10.57 -6.59 -2.44
C ILE A 208 11.06 -7.31 -1.18
N LYS A 209 10.79 -8.61 -1.02
CA LYS A 209 11.23 -9.35 0.17
C LYS A 209 12.76 -9.33 0.35
N LEU A 210 13.51 -9.56 -0.72
CA LEU A 210 14.98 -9.51 -0.66
C LEU A 210 15.51 -8.13 -0.28
N MET A 211 14.91 -7.06 -0.83
CA MET A 211 15.30 -5.69 -0.50
C MET A 211 14.91 -5.33 0.94
N THR A 212 13.75 -5.76 1.42
CA THR A 212 13.33 -5.61 2.83
C THR A 212 14.34 -6.25 3.76
N ASP A 213 14.66 -7.53 3.55
CA ASP A 213 15.62 -8.25 4.38
C ASP A 213 17.01 -7.59 4.38
N PHE A 214 17.43 -7.09 3.21
CA PHE A 214 18.69 -6.38 3.08
C PHE A 214 18.69 -5.05 3.85
N ILE A 215 17.60 -4.27 3.72
CA ILE A 215 17.46 -2.98 4.40
C ILE A 215 17.42 -3.19 5.91
N ASP A 216 16.67 -4.17 6.39
CA ASP A 216 16.54 -4.44 7.80
C ASP A 216 17.87 -4.85 8.43
N ARG A 217 18.56 -5.82 7.82
CA ARG A 217 19.87 -6.30 8.31
C ARG A 217 20.95 -5.25 8.31
N LYS A 218 20.94 -4.33 7.33
CA LYS A 218 22.05 -3.40 7.11
C LYS A 218 21.80 -2.00 7.67
N PHE A 219 20.54 -1.57 7.76
CA PHE A 219 20.20 -0.19 8.09
C PHE A 219 19.18 -0.07 9.23
N ALA A 220 18.19 -0.96 9.33
CA ALA A 220 17.13 -0.83 10.34
C ALA A 220 17.43 -1.60 11.64
N GLY A 221 18.44 -2.48 11.65
CA GLY A 221 18.85 -3.19 12.87
C GLY A 221 17.74 -4.05 13.49
N GLY A 222 16.85 -4.63 12.67
CA GLY A 222 15.70 -5.42 13.13
C GLY A 222 14.42 -4.63 13.36
N TRP A 223 14.40 -3.32 13.05
CA TRP A 223 13.21 -2.48 13.19
C TRP A 223 12.19 -2.64 12.06
N LEU A 224 12.61 -3.11 10.88
CA LEU A 224 11.76 -3.25 9.70
C LEU A 224 11.61 -4.75 9.41
N GLN A 225 10.85 -5.43 10.27
CA GLN A 225 10.81 -6.89 10.30
C GLN A 225 10.14 -7.47 9.05
N GLU A 226 9.04 -6.88 8.58
CA GLU A 226 8.36 -7.34 7.38
C GLU A 226 7.67 -6.20 6.63
N ILE A 227 7.76 -6.20 5.29
CA ILE A 227 6.88 -5.40 4.43
C ILE A 227 5.60 -6.22 4.20
N ASN A 228 4.45 -5.62 4.51
CA ASN A 228 3.17 -6.26 4.25
C ASN A 228 2.95 -6.38 2.74
N THR A 229 3.00 -7.62 2.24
CA THR A 229 2.86 -7.96 0.82
C THR A 229 1.56 -8.70 0.52
N ASP A 230 0.58 -8.69 1.44
CA ASP A 230 -0.66 -9.45 1.30
C ASP A 230 -1.45 -9.02 0.06
N SER A 231 -1.57 -7.71 -0.16
CA SER A 231 -2.24 -7.16 -1.34
C SER A 231 -1.55 -7.57 -2.65
N LEU A 232 -0.21 -7.63 -2.65
CA LEU A 232 0.57 -8.10 -3.81
C LEU A 232 0.35 -9.59 -4.04
N THR A 233 0.31 -10.38 -2.98
CA THR A 233 0.05 -11.82 -3.03
C THR A 233 -1.33 -12.10 -3.62
N ILE A 234 -2.36 -11.37 -3.18
CA ILE A 234 -3.72 -11.46 -3.74
C ILE A 234 -3.72 -11.10 -5.23
N SER A 235 -3.03 -10.01 -5.61
CA SER A 235 -2.90 -9.60 -7.01
C SER A 235 -2.24 -10.68 -7.89
N ILE A 236 -1.19 -11.34 -7.38
CA ILE A 236 -0.52 -12.46 -8.06
C ILE A 236 -1.48 -13.63 -8.24
N ILE A 237 -2.22 -14.03 -7.18
CA ILE A 237 -3.18 -15.13 -7.25
C ILE A 237 -4.26 -14.84 -8.31
N LEU A 238 -4.81 -13.63 -8.34
CA LEU A 238 -5.76 -13.22 -9.37
C LEU A 238 -5.14 -13.28 -10.78
N GLY A 239 -3.89 -12.84 -10.93
CA GLY A 239 -3.14 -12.94 -12.19
C GLY A 239 -2.96 -14.38 -12.67
N VAL A 240 -2.66 -15.31 -11.76
CA VAL A 240 -2.55 -16.75 -12.06
C VAL A 240 -3.90 -17.30 -12.53
N ILE A 241 -5.00 -16.97 -11.85
CA ILE A 241 -6.35 -17.41 -12.20
C ILE A 241 -6.72 -16.91 -13.60
N ILE A 242 -6.56 -15.60 -13.86
CA ILE A 242 -6.88 -14.99 -15.16
C ILE A 242 -6.06 -15.63 -16.28
N SER A 243 -4.75 -15.79 -16.06
CA SER A 243 -3.86 -16.40 -17.05
C SER A 243 -4.22 -17.87 -17.32
N GLY A 244 -4.61 -18.62 -16.29
CA GLY A 244 -5.11 -19.98 -16.39
C GLY A 244 -6.40 -20.09 -17.19
N LEU A 245 -7.37 -19.21 -16.92
CA LEU A 245 -8.63 -19.14 -17.67
C LEU A 245 -8.39 -18.82 -19.15
N LEU A 246 -7.55 -17.83 -19.45
CA LEU A 246 -7.17 -17.49 -20.82
C LEU A 246 -6.50 -18.67 -21.54
N PHE A 247 -5.71 -19.46 -20.84
CA PHE A 247 -5.11 -20.69 -21.38
C PHE A 247 -6.16 -21.75 -21.71
N LEU A 248 -7.13 -21.99 -20.80
CA LEU A 248 -8.21 -22.95 -21.01
C LEU A 248 -9.11 -22.55 -22.19
N ILE A 249 -9.49 -21.28 -22.27
CA ILE A 249 -10.32 -20.75 -23.38
C ILE A 249 -9.58 -20.93 -24.72
N TYR A 250 -8.30 -20.57 -24.78
CA TYR A 250 -7.50 -20.77 -25.98
C TYR A 250 -7.42 -22.24 -26.41
N LYS A 251 -7.23 -23.15 -25.45
CA LYS A 251 -7.19 -24.59 -25.71
C LYS A 251 -8.53 -25.11 -26.23
N HIS A 252 -9.64 -24.63 -25.68
CA HIS A 252 -10.98 -25.05 -26.09
C HIS A 252 -11.30 -24.62 -27.52
N ILE A 253 -11.09 -23.34 -27.85
CA ILE A 253 -11.36 -22.78 -29.20
C ILE A 253 -10.55 -23.52 -30.27
N ASN A 254 -9.25 -23.74 -30.04
CA ASN A 254 -8.41 -24.48 -30.96
C ASN A 254 -8.80 -25.96 -31.12
N LYS A 255 -9.53 -26.54 -30.15
CA LYS A 255 -10.01 -27.93 -30.23
C LYS A 255 -11.30 -28.03 -31.04
N THR A 256 -12.13 -26.98 -31.06
CA THR A 256 -13.36 -26.90 -31.86
C THR A 256 -13.14 -26.51 -33.32
N ASP A 257 -12.00 -25.88 -33.64
CA ASP A 257 -11.64 -25.48 -35.02
C ASP A 257 -10.91 -26.58 -35.83
N ASN A 258 -10.61 -27.73 -35.22
CA ASN A 258 -9.99 -28.93 -35.84
C ASN A 258 -10.99 -30.09 -35.90
#